data_AF-A0A849J2I3-F1
#
_entry.id   AF-A0A849J2I3-F1
#
_cell.length_a   1.000
_cell.length_b   1.000
_cell.length_c   1.000
_cell.angle_alpha   90.00
_cell.angle_beta   90.00
_cell.angle_gamma   90.00
#
_symmetry.space_group_name_H-M   'P 1'
#
loop_
_entity.id
_entity.type
_entity.pdbx_description
1 polymer ?
#
loop_
_entity_poly.entity_id
_entity_poly.type
_entity_poly.pdbx_seq_one_letter_code
_entity_poly.pdbx_strand_id
1 'polypeptide(L)' 'MAAVNEFVTDLSQKNPFRKSLRVKGVQDKPGIFEMTWSGDGRATFEYGEPLRDNDVHIIWRRVGTHNIFNQP' A
#
# COMPACT_ATOMS: atom_id res chain seq x y z
N MET A 1 -8.17 2.01 16.35
CA MET A 1 -7.04 1.35 15.66
C MET A 1 -7.46 0.21 14.72
N ALA A 2 -8.77 -0.12 14.59
CA ALA A 2 -9.24 -1.26 13.80
C ALA A 2 -8.70 -1.31 12.36
N ALA A 3 -8.69 -0.16 11.65
CA ALA A 3 -8.25 -0.09 10.26
C ALA A 3 -6.79 -0.56 10.04
N VAL A 4 -5.89 -0.28 10.99
CA VAL A 4 -4.48 -0.73 10.90
C VAL A 4 -4.38 -2.24 11.06
N ASN A 5 -5.11 -2.81 12.02
CA ASN A 5 -5.11 -4.25 12.26
C ASN A 5 -5.70 -5.02 11.07
N GLU A 6 -6.77 -4.50 10.47
CA GLU A 6 -7.34 -5.09 9.27
C GLU A 6 -6.37 -5.01 8.09
N PHE A 7 -5.65 -3.89 7.92
CA PHE A 7 -4.63 -3.76 6.88
C PHE A 7 -3.49 -4.78 7.07
N VAL A 8 -2.99 -4.95 8.30
CA VAL A 8 -1.95 -5.95 8.61
C VAL A 8 -2.47 -7.37 8.39
N THR A 9 -3.73 -7.63 8.73
CA THR A 9 -4.37 -8.92 8.47
C THR A 9 -4.49 -9.20 6.97
N ASP A 10 -4.87 -8.20 6.18
CA ASP A 10 -4.98 -8.37 4.74
C ASP A 10 -3.59 -8.70 4.15
N LEU A 11 -2.52 -8.02 4.58
CA LEU A 11 -1.15 -8.25 4.09
C LEU A 11 -0.66 -9.69 4.23
N SER A 12 -1.10 -10.41 5.27
CA SER A 12 -0.66 -11.79 5.50
C SER A 12 -1.41 -12.83 4.65
N GLN A 13 -2.32 -12.41 3.75
CA GLN A 13 -3.19 -13.29 2.97
C GLN A 13 -2.77 -13.38 1.49
N LYS A 14 -3.20 -14.44 0.78
CA LYS A 14 -2.90 -14.64 -0.65
C LYS A 14 -3.52 -13.59 -1.59
N ASN A 15 -4.56 -12.89 -1.15
CA ASN A 15 -5.18 -11.77 -1.89
C ASN A 15 -5.21 -10.55 -0.98
N PRO A 16 -4.09 -9.82 -0.87
CA PRO A 16 -3.69 -9.19 0.37
C PRO A 16 -4.38 -7.86 0.69
N PHE A 17 -5.40 -7.45 -0.08
CA PHE A 17 -6.08 -6.19 0.17
C PHE A 17 -7.58 -6.28 -0.14
N ARG A 18 -8.39 -5.70 0.75
CA ARG A 18 -9.81 -5.45 0.48
C ARG A 18 -9.96 -4.53 -0.74
N LYS A 19 -10.97 -4.81 -1.58
CA LYS A 19 -11.27 -4.02 -2.79
C LYS A 19 -11.43 -2.52 -2.53
N SER A 20 -11.86 -2.13 -1.33
CA SER A 20 -12.00 -0.73 -0.91
C SER A 20 -10.70 0.07 -0.95
N LEU A 21 -9.54 -0.60 -0.81
CA LEU A 21 -8.21 0.01 -0.87
C LEU A 21 -7.69 0.20 -2.30
N ARG A 22 -8.35 -0.40 -3.30
CA ARG A 22 -8.06 -0.21 -4.74
C ARG A 22 -6.57 -0.33 -5.08
N VAL A 23 -5.90 -1.31 -4.47
CA VAL A 23 -4.47 -1.53 -4.70
C VAL A 23 -4.23 -2.06 -6.11
N LYS A 24 -3.28 -1.45 -6.83
CA LYS A 24 -2.86 -1.88 -8.16
C LYS A 24 -1.40 -1.47 -8.44
N GLY A 25 -0.76 -2.11 -9.41
CA GLY A 25 0.58 -1.72 -9.86
C GLY A 25 0.56 -0.36 -10.56
N VAL A 26 1.60 0.45 -10.34
CA VAL A 26 1.80 1.71 -11.05
C VAL A 26 2.32 1.41 -12.45
N GLN A 27 1.71 2.03 -13.46
CA GLN A 27 2.10 1.87 -14.85
C GLN A 27 3.57 2.29 -15.05
N ASP A 28 4.32 1.50 -15.84
CA ASP A 28 5.75 1.72 -16.15
C ASP A 28 6.69 1.81 -14.93
N LYS A 29 6.24 1.33 -13.76
CA LYS A 29 7.02 1.25 -12.52
C LYS A 29 6.89 -0.13 -11.87
N PRO A 30 7.57 -1.17 -12.40
CA PRO A 30 7.53 -2.51 -11.84
C PRO A 30 7.91 -2.51 -10.35
N GLY A 31 7.16 -3.26 -9.54
CA GLY A 31 7.38 -3.36 -8.09
C GLY A 31 6.79 -2.22 -7.26
N ILE A 32 6.31 -1.14 -7.88
CA ILE A 32 5.63 -0.05 -7.20
C ILE A 32 4.11 -0.23 -7.31
N PHE A 33 3.43 -0.08 -6.18
CA PHE A 33 1.99 -0.19 -6.07
C PHE A 33 1.40 1.14 -5.62
N GLU A 34 0.19 1.45 -6.09
CA GLU A 34 -0.63 2.53 -5.57
C GLU A 34 -1.84 1.98 -4.81
N MET A 35 -2.25 2.70 -3.76
CA MET A 35 -3.42 2.42 -2.93
C MET A 35 -4.28 3.68 -2.82
N THR A 36 -5.60 3.54 -2.87
CA THR A 36 -6.55 4.65 -2.65
C THR A 36 -7.63 4.25 -1.66
N TRP A 37 -7.81 5.03 -0.60
CA TRP A 37 -8.85 4.84 0.41
C TRP A 37 -9.65 6.12 0.62
N SER A 38 -10.86 5.97 1.16
CA SER A 38 -11.78 7.03 1.63
C SER A 38 -11.55 8.45 1.09
N GLY A 39 -12.39 8.88 0.15
CA GLY A 39 -12.23 10.18 -0.50
C GLY A 39 -11.02 10.17 -1.43
N ASP A 40 -10.00 10.96 -1.10
CA ASP A 40 -8.79 11.14 -1.91
C ASP A 40 -7.52 10.65 -1.21
N GLY A 41 -7.62 9.82 -0.17
CA GLY A 41 -6.45 9.23 0.49
C GLY A 41 -5.66 8.35 -0.49
N ARG A 42 -4.36 8.60 -0.64
CA ARG A 42 -3.48 7.90 -1.59
C ARG A 42 -2.14 7.58 -0.98
N ALA A 43 -1.58 6.46 -1.41
CA ALA A 43 -0.22 6.09 -1.10
C ALA A 43 0.43 5.33 -2.25
N THR A 44 1.74 5.45 -2.36
CA THR A 44 2.56 4.54 -3.15
C THR A 44 3.53 3.80 -2.24
N PHE A 45 3.74 2.52 -2.53
CA PHE A 45 4.59 1.65 -1.74
C PHE A 45 5.26 0.59 -2.61
N GLU A 46 6.27 -0.06 -2.07
CA GLU A 46 6.89 -1.26 -2.63
C GLU A 46 7.03 -2.34 -1.55
N TYR A 47 7.16 -3.60 -1.98
CA TYR A 47 7.52 -4.68 -1.07
C TYR A 47 9.03 -4.68 -0.87
N GLY A 48 9.47 -4.72 0.38
CA GLY A 48 10.87 -4.87 0.76
C GLY A 48 11.17 -6.28 1.26
N GLU A 49 12.45 -6.53 1.53
CA GLU A 49 12.88 -7.74 2.24
C GLU A 49 12.24 -7.81 3.64
N PRO A 50 11.68 -8.95 4.06
CA PRO A 50 11.16 -9.13 5.41
C PRO A 50 12.19 -8.75 6.48
N LEU A 51 11.80 -7.90 7.43
CA LEU A 51 12.62 -7.57 8.60
C LEU A 51 12.44 -8.57 9.75
N ARG A 52 11.41 -9.40 9.67
CA ARG A 52 11.04 -10.45 10.62
C ARG A 52 10.55 -11.66 9.83
N ASP A 53 10.79 -12.84 10.37
CA ASP A 53 10.40 -14.08 9.72
C ASP A 53 8.88 -14.13 9.49
N ASN A 54 8.48 -14.44 8.26
CA ASN A 54 7.10 -14.56 7.79
C ASN A 54 6.28 -13.26 7.75
N ASP A 55 6.88 -12.09 8.00
CA ASP A 55 6.20 -10.81 7.87
C ASP A 55 6.38 -10.21 6.47
N VAL A 56 5.29 -9.62 5.95
CA VAL A 56 5.35 -8.82 4.73
C VAL A 56 5.88 -7.42 5.07
N HIS A 57 6.95 -7.00 4.40
CA HIS A 57 7.53 -5.67 4.60
C HIS A 57 7.05 -4.70 3.52
N ILE A 58 6.38 -3.63 3.96
CA ILE A 58 5.94 -2.53 3.11
C ILE A 58 6.84 -1.32 3.34
N ILE A 59 7.42 -0.80 2.25
CA ILE A 59 8.16 0.45 2.23
C ILE A 59 7.25 1.53 1.66
N TRP A 60 6.82 2.45 2.51
CA TRP A 60 6.01 3.60 2.08
C TRP A 60 6.88 4.62 1.34
N ARG A 61 6.50 4.97 0.12
CA ARG A 61 7.20 5.99 -0.68
C ARG A 61 6.55 7.37 -0.50
N ARG A 62 5.22 7.41 -0.60
CA ARG A 62 4.39 8.62 -0.43
C ARG A 62 3.07 8.23 0.23
N VAL A 63 2.55 9.10 1.11
CA VAL A 63 1.24 8.95 1.76
C VAL A 63 0.62 10.35 1.84
N GLY A 64 -0.63 10.50 1.40
CA GLY A 64 -1.29 11.81 1.38
C GLY A 64 -2.59 11.79 0.58
N THR A 65 -2.81 12.82 -0.23
CA THR A 65 -3.96 12.93 -1.14
C THR A 65 -3.52 12.84 -2.61
N HIS A 66 -4.35 13.25 -3.59
CA HIS A 66 -3.93 13.40 -4.99
C HIS A 66 -2.68 14.28 -5.17
N ASN A 67 -2.41 15.18 -4.21
CA ASN A 67 -1.27 16.10 -4.27
C ASN A 67 0.10 15.40 -4.19
N ILE A 68 0.17 14.11 -3.82
CA ILE A 68 1.45 13.38 -3.76
C ILE A 68 2.12 13.22 -5.13
N PHE A 69 1.41 13.46 -6.22
CA PHE A 69 1.97 13.47 -7.58
C PHE A 69 2.58 14.82 -7.99
N ASN A 70 2.31 15.89 -7.22
CA ASN A 70 2.72 17.27 -7.58
C ASN A 70 4.10 17.65 -7.02
N GLN A 71 4.63 16.86 -6.09
CA GLN A 71 5.95 17.07 -5.48
C GLN A 71 6.70 15.73 -5.53
N PRO A 72 7.57 15.54 -6.55
CA PRO A 72 8.23 14.25 -6.77
C PRO A 72 9.09 13.82 -5.58
#